data_AF-A0A2N5C9G3-F1
#
_entry.id   AF-A0A2N5C9G3-F1
#
_cell.length_a   1.000
_cell.length_b   1.000
_cell.length_c   1.000
_cell.angle_alpha   90.00
_cell.angle_beta   90.00
_cell.angle_gamma   90.00
#
_symmetry.space_group_name_H-M   'P 1'
#
loop_
_entity.id
_entity.type
_entity.pdbx_description
1 polymer ?
#
loop_
_entity_poly.entity_id
_entity_poly.type
_entity_poly.pdbx_seq_one_letter_code
_entity_poly.pdbx_strand_id
1 'polypeptide(L)' 'MATHNVHVVRTEKHGWAVEVEGTDGATSHYPSQQEAIAAGAVKARQDKVELVVHGEDGQVQRTASFDPIVDDMRK' A
#
# COMPACT_ATOMS: atom_id res chain seq x y z
N MET A 1 15.04 -13.45 1.83
CA MET A 1 13.99 -12.58 2.39
C MET A 1 13.47 -11.76 1.25
N ALA A 2 12.20 -11.92 0.90
CA ALA A 2 11.63 -11.27 -0.26
C ALA A 2 11.22 -9.85 0.18
N THR A 3 12.02 -8.86 -0.21
CA THR A 3 11.74 -7.44 0.01
C THR A 3 10.66 -7.05 -0.97
N HIS A 4 9.40 -7.14 -0.55
CA HIS A 4 8.26 -6.87 -1.40
C HIS A 4 7.40 -5.82 -0.74
N ASN A 5 7.63 -4.55 -1.04
CA ASN A 5 6.78 -3.48 -0.52
C ASN A 5 5.44 -3.42 -1.26
N VAL A 6 4.43 -2.89 -0.60
CA VAL A 6 3.14 -2.61 -1.23
C VAL A 6 3.12 -1.16 -1.69
N HIS A 7 2.84 -0.94 -2.96
CA HIS A 7 2.75 0.36 -3.58
C HIS A 7 1.30 0.70 -3.92
N VAL A 8 0.89 1.94 -3.66
CA VAL A 8 -0.37 2.50 -4.14
C VAL A 8 -0.03 3.53 -5.20
N VAL A 9 -0.27 3.20 -6.47
CA VAL A 9 0.06 4.03 -7.63
C VAL A 9 -1.20 4.51 -8.34
N ARG A 10 -1.14 5.69 -8.94
CA ARG A 10 -2.20 6.15 -9.83
C ARG A 10 -2.05 5.49 -11.19
N THR A 11 -3.16 5.01 -11.74
CA THR A 11 -3.26 4.43 -13.08
C THR A 11 -4.06 5.36 -13.98
N GLU A 12 -3.72 5.40 -15.27
CA GLU A 12 -4.39 6.28 -16.23
C GLU A 12 -5.83 5.85 -16.55
N LYS A 13 -6.19 4.58 -16.32
CA LYS A 13 -7.46 4.00 -16.75
C LYS A 13 -8.43 3.64 -15.62
N HIS A 14 -7.92 3.27 -14.45
CA HIS A 14 -8.74 2.67 -13.38
C HIS A 14 -8.67 3.42 -12.05
N GLY A 15 -8.09 4.63 -12.03
CA GLY A 15 -7.90 5.41 -10.81
C GLY A 15 -6.62 5.01 -10.11
N TRP A 16 -6.68 4.10 -9.14
CA TRP A 16 -5.57 3.71 -8.28
C TRP A 16 -5.35 2.20 -8.29
N ALA A 17 -4.10 1.76 -8.22
CA ALA A 17 -3.75 0.35 -8.13
C ALA A 17 -2.90 0.08 -6.90
N VAL A 18 -3.11 -1.10 -6.31
CA VAL A 18 -2.24 -1.67 -5.28
C VAL A 18 -1.32 -2.68 -5.94
N GLU A 19 -0.02 -2.40 -5.94
CA GLU A 19 1.01 -3.24 -6.52
C GLU A 19 1.86 -3.84 -5.41
N VAL A 20 2.22 -5.11 -5.52
CA VAL A 20 3.17 -5.75 -4.61
C VAL A 20 4.47 -5.91 -5.37
N GLU A 21 5.53 -5.28 -4.88
CA GLU A 21 6.86 -5.36 -5.48
C GLU A 21 7.29 -6.82 -5.61
N GLY A 22 7.85 -7.21 -6.75
CA GLY A 22 8.28 -8.59 -7.02
C GLY A 22 7.15 -9.57 -7.37
N THR A 23 5.90 -9.11 -7.47
CA THR A 23 4.81 -9.84 -8.15
C THR A 23 4.57 -9.26 -9.55
N ASP A 24 3.89 -9.99 -10.44
CA ASP A 24 3.66 -9.65 -11.86
C ASP A 24 2.74 -8.41 -12.10
N GLY A 25 2.66 -7.48 -11.15
CA GLY A 25 1.90 -6.23 -11.25
C GLY A 25 0.49 -6.28 -10.66
N ALA A 26 0.00 -5.09 -10.29
CA ALA A 26 -1.31 -4.74 -9.73
C ALA A 26 -2.19 -5.90 -9.20
N THR A 27 -2.19 -6.08 -7.88
CA THR A 27 -3.06 -7.05 -7.21
C THR A 27 -4.54 -6.63 -7.27
N SER A 28 -4.84 -5.32 -7.32
CA SER A 28 -6.20 -4.79 -7.41
C SER A 28 -6.23 -3.32 -7.84
N HIS A 29 -7.32 -2.92 -8.50
CA HIS A 29 -7.60 -1.54 -8.90
C HIS A 29 -8.79 -0.97 -8.13
N TYR A 30 -8.74 0.32 -7.83
CA TYR A 30 -9.73 1.06 -7.05
C TYR A 30 -9.98 2.45 -7.66
N PRO A 31 -11.22 2.94 -7.67
CA PRO A 31 -11.52 4.26 -8.22
C PRO A 31 -10.97 5.41 -7.37
N SER A 32 -10.78 5.21 -6.05
CA SER A 32 -10.25 6.21 -5.11
C SER A 32 -8.91 5.81 -4.49
N GLN A 33 -8.07 6.82 -4.23
CA GLN A 33 -6.79 6.65 -3.52
C GLN A 33 -7.03 6.07 -2.13
N GLN A 34 -8.08 6.52 -1.46
CA GLN A 34 -8.38 6.11 -0.09
C GLN A 34 -8.75 4.63 -0.01
N GLU A 35 -9.47 4.12 -0.99
CA GLU A 35 -9.80 2.70 -1.10
C GLU A 35 -8.55 1.86 -1.39
N ALA A 36 -7.68 2.33 -2.29
CA ALA A 36 -6.41 1.67 -2.57
C ALA A 36 -5.47 1.66 -1.34
N ILE A 37 -5.41 2.76 -0.58
CA ILE A 37 -4.65 2.83 0.67
C ILE A 37 -5.19 1.84 1.69
N ALA A 38 -6.51 1.75 1.87
CA ALA A 38 -7.12 0.81 2.81
C ALA A 38 -6.79 -0.64 2.45
N ALA A 39 -6.92 -1.02 1.18
CA ALA A 39 -6.57 -2.34 0.70
C ALA A 39 -5.07 -2.63 0.80
N GLY A 40 -4.23 -1.68 0.38
CA GLY A 40 -2.78 -1.76 0.46
C GLY A 40 -2.28 -1.89 1.90
N ALA A 41 -2.91 -1.20 2.84
CA ALA A 41 -2.57 -1.30 4.27
C ALA A 41 -2.89 -2.69 4.84
N VAL A 42 -4.01 -3.30 4.45
CA VAL A 42 -4.34 -4.68 4.85
C VAL A 42 -3.29 -5.65 4.30
N LYS A 43 -2.91 -5.49 3.03
CA LYS A 43 -1.90 -6.33 2.38
C LYS A 43 -0.52 -6.18 3.01
N ALA A 44 -0.08 -4.94 3.23
CA ALA A 44 1.17 -4.60 3.88
C ALA A 44 1.24 -5.20 5.30
N ARG A 45 0.13 -5.18 6.05
CA ARG A 45 0.00 -5.83 7.36
C ARG A 45 0.12 -7.35 7.30
N GLN A 46 -0.53 -7.99 6.34
CA GLN A 46 -0.50 -9.44 6.16
C GLN A 46 0.90 -9.93 5.80
N ASP A 47 1.57 -9.22 4.90
CA ASP A 47 2.90 -9.58 4.42
C ASP A 47 4.02 -9.04 5.32
N LYS A 48 3.70 -8.17 6.29
CA LYS A 48 4.61 -7.47 7.21
C LYS A 48 5.68 -6.64 6.48
N VAL A 49 5.21 -5.86 5.53
CA VAL A 49 6.03 -5.01 4.65
C VAL A 49 5.53 -3.56 4.71
N GLU A 50 6.26 -2.64 4.11
CA GLU A 50 5.89 -1.23 4.12
C GLU A 50 4.86 -0.90 3.05
N LEU A 51 4.02 0.12 3.33
CA LEU A 51 3.09 0.69 2.37
C LEU A 51 3.65 2.02 1.84
N VAL A 52 3.87 2.06 0.53
CA VAL A 52 4.35 3.24 -0.20
C VAL A 52 3.20 3.82 -1.01
N VAL A 53 2.79 5.05 -0.72
CA VAL A 53 1.69 5.73 -1.40
C VAL A 53 2.24 6.82 -2.30
N HIS A 54 1.99 6.68 -3.60
CA HIS A 54 2.33 7.68 -4.60
C HIS A 54 1.22 8.72 -4.71
N GLY A 55 1.60 9.91 -5.12
CA GLY A 55 0.72 11.03 -5.43
C GLY A 55 0.13 10.95 -6.83
N GLU A 56 -0.79 11.87 -7.13
CA GLU A 56 -1.38 11.98 -8.47
C GLU A 56 -0.35 12.35 -9.54
N ASP A 57 0.70 13.04 -9.12
CA ASP A 57 1.89 13.44 -9.88
C ASP A 57 2.94 12.31 -10.01
N GLY A 58 2.68 11.13 -9.44
CA GLY A 58 3.59 9.99 -9.47
C GLY A 58 4.79 10.10 -8.53
N GLN A 59 4.95 11.19 -7.77
CA GLN A 59 5.95 11.26 -6.72
C GLN A 59 5.44 10.55 -5.46
N VAL A 60 6.35 10.00 -4.66
CA VAL A 60 6.00 9.40 -3.37
C VAL A 60 5.50 10.50 -2.44
N GLN A 61 4.19 10.51 -2.17
CA GLN A 61 3.59 11.51 -1.27
C GLN A 61 3.67 11.08 0.19
N ARG A 62 3.58 9.77 0.49
CA ARG A 62 3.77 9.24 1.84
C ARG A 62 4.28 7.80 1.83
N THR A 63 5.27 7.53 2.67
CA THR A 63 5.59 6.19 3.16
C THR A 63 4.96 6.02 4.53
N ALA A 64 4.11 5.02 4.70
CA ALA A 64 3.58 4.64 6.00
C ALA A 64 4.24 3.33 6.42
N SER A 65 5.18 3.43 7.37
CA SER A 65 5.72 2.25 8.04
C SER A 65 4.63 1.68 8.95
N PHE A 66 4.35 0.39 8.83
CA PHE A 66 3.50 -0.31 9.79
C PHE A 66 4.32 -0.51 11.06
N ASP A 67 4.38 0.50 11.93
CA ASP A 67 4.55 0.19 13.34
C ASP A 67 3.32 -0.63 13.72
N PRO A 68 3.47 -1.89 14.18
CA PRO A 68 2.39 -2.45 14.96
C PRO A 68 2.23 -1.45 16.10
N ILE A 69 1.11 -0.72 16.10
CA ILE A 69 0.52 -0.29 17.35
C ILE A 69 0.37 -1.61 18.08
N VAL A 70 1.38 -1.93 18.88
CA VAL A 70 1.25 -2.81 20.00
C VAL A 70 0.07 -2.21 20.73
N ASP A 71 -1.03 -2.91 20.55
CA ASP A 71 -2.20 -2.78 21.35
C ASP A 71 -1.72 -2.77 22.80
N ASP A 72 -1.54 -1.58 23.35
CA ASP A 72 -1.34 -1.34 24.78
C ASP A 72 -2.68 -1.58 25.48
N MET A 73 -3.24 -2.78 25.28
CA MET A 73 -4.17 -3.38 26.23
C MET A 73 -3.33 -3.99 27.36
N ARG A 74 -2.68 -3.11 28.14
CA ARG A 74 -2.27 -3.39 29.52
C ARG A 74 -2.28 -2.11 30.37
N LYS A 75 -3.48 -1.61 30.67
CA LYS A 75 -3.99 -1.60 32.05
C LYS A 75 -5.46 -1.25 32.14
#